data_AF-A0A6G1R8X0-F1
#
_entry.id   AF-A0A6G1R8X0-F1
#
_cell.length_a   1.000
_cell.length_b   1.000
_cell.length_c   1.000
_cell.angle_alpha   90.00
_cell.angle_beta   90.00
_cell.angle_gamma   90.00
#
_symmetry.space_group_name_H-M   'P 1'
#
loop_
_entity.id
_entity.type
_entity.pdbx_description
1 polymer ?
#
loop_
_entity_poly.entity_id
_entity_poly.type
_entity_poly.pdbx_seq_one_letter_code
_entity_poly.pdbx_strand_id
1 'polypeptide(L)'
;GRSPSRSGGSGPGAARGAACPPVPGAAMAGRCPLVEDSFSRLASQSNVYGLAELPGGEGPGGLLAAALKGKVVHFRYHELRERLRPVTRELQFTYIPVDAEIVSIDAFAKSPPQRGLVVGITFIKDSGDKPSPFLNIYCDYEPGSEYDLDSVAQSCLNLELQFTPFQLCHAETSP
;
A
#
# COMPACT_ATOMS: atom_id res chain seq x y z
N GLY A 1 -27.11 61.12 -25.04
CA GLY A 1 -27.86 59.87 -25.32
C GLY A 1 -26.89 58.72 -25.40
N ARG A 2 -27.09 57.68 -24.60
CA ARG A 2 -26.31 56.43 -24.57
C ARG A 2 -27.10 55.30 -25.23
N SER A 3 -26.38 54.41 -25.90
CA SER A 3 -26.71 53.02 -26.31
C SER A 3 -27.63 52.84 -27.53
N PRO A 4 -27.68 51.67 -28.23
CA PRO A 4 -27.11 50.32 -27.95
C PRO A 4 -26.27 49.76 -29.14
N SER A 5 -25.72 48.53 -29.25
CA SER A 5 -26.20 47.17 -28.92
C SER A 5 -25.11 46.07 -29.10
N ARG A 6 -25.16 45.05 -28.21
CA ARG A 6 -24.93 43.57 -28.31
C ARG A 6 -23.90 43.03 -29.34
N SER A 7 -23.04 42.06 -29.04
CA SER A 7 -23.24 40.68 -28.55
C SER A 7 -21.86 40.11 -28.13
N GLY A 8 -21.62 39.10 -27.28
CA GLY A 8 -22.38 37.96 -26.77
C GLY A 8 -21.35 36.82 -26.60
N GLY A 9 -21.38 36.07 -25.49
CA GLY A 9 -20.51 34.89 -25.31
C GLY A 9 -20.14 34.57 -23.86
N SER A 10 -21.12 34.17 -23.05
CA SER A 10 -20.89 33.61 -21.71
C SER A 10 -20.55 32.12 -21.81
N GLY A 11 -19.39 31.71 -21.30
CA GLY A 11 -19.01 30.30 -21.13
C GLY A 11 -19.82 29.61 -20.02
N PRO A 12 -19.94 28.27 -20.05
CA PRO A 12 -20.88 27.54 -19.21
C PRO A 12 -20.43 27.48 -17.74
N GLY A 13 -21.40 27.72 -16.86
CA GLY A 13 -21.25 27.69 -15.41
C GLY A 13 -21.07 26.27 -14.86
N ALA A 14 -20.40 26.23 -13.70
CA ALA A 14 -20.21 25.03 -12.90
C ALA A 14 -21.54 24.32 -12.61
N ALA A 15 -21.63 23.05 -13.03
CA ALA A 15 -22.72 22.17 -12.68
C ALA A 15 -22.72 21.91 -11.16
N ARG A 16 -23.71 22.45 -10.46
CA ARG A 16 -24.01 22.09 -9.07
C ARG A 16 -24.65 20.70 -9.10
N GLY A 17 -23.96 19.69 -8.60
CA GLY A 17 -24.49 18.34 -8.45
C GLY A 17 -25.75 18.35 -7.58
N ALA A 18 -26.84 17.78 -8.10
CA ALA A 18 -28.09 17.61 -7.38
C ALA A 18 -27.90 16.56 -6.27
N ALA A 19 -28.27 16.90 -5.04
CA ALA A 19 -28.29 15.96 -3.92
C ALA A 19 -29.58 15.12 -3.97
N CYS A 20 -29.45 13.79 -3.96
CA CYS A 20 -30.58 12.89 -3.75
C CYS A 20 -31.12 13.03 -2.32
N PRO A 21 -32.45 12.97 -2.10
CA PRO A 21 -33.00 12.98 -0.76
C PRO A 21 -32.77 11.62 -0.05
N PRO A 22 -32.62 11.60 1.28
CA PRO A 22 -32.40 10.36 2.02
C PRO A 22 -33.70 9.55 2.17
N VAL A 23 -33.58 8.23 2.10
CA VAL A 23 -34.68 7.30 2.35
C VAL A 23 -34.83 7.10 3.87
N PRO A 24 -36.03 7.23 4.47
CA PRO A 24 -36.21 7.03 5.91
C PRO A 24 -36.28 5.53 6.23
N GLY A 25 -35.42 5.02 7.13
CA GLY A 25 -35.62 3.70 7.74
C GLY A 25 -34.41 2.87 8.17
N ALA A 26 -33.17 3.26 7.87
CA ALA A 26 -32.00 2.45 8.26
C ALA A 26 -31.40 2.93 9.60
N ALA A 27 -31.77 2.26 10.69
CA ALA A 27 -31.19 2.45 12.01
C ALA A 27 -29.86 1.66 12.17
N MET A 28 -28.83 2.36 12.66
CA MET A 28 -27.66 1.88 13.41
C MET A 28 -26.86 0.67 12.87
N ALA A 29 -26.03 0.94 11.86
CA ALA A 29 -24.63 0.51 11.90
C ALA A 29 -23.79 1.79 11.91
N GLY A 30 -22.81 1.87 12.81
CA GLY A 30 -21.97 3.06 13.01
C GLY A 30 -21.56 3.66 11.67
N ARG A 31 -21.88 4.95 11.49
CA ARG A 31 -21.46 5.73 10.33
C ARG A 31 -19.96 5.49 10.14
N CYS A 32 -19.54 4.84 9.06
CA CYS A 32 -18.20 5.08 8.53
C CYS A 32 -18.28 6.51 7.98
N PRO A 33 -17.80 7.54 8.69
CA PRO A 33 -17.69 8.83 8.05
C PRO A 33 -16.45 8.67 7.17
N LEU A 34 -16.63 8.46 5.87
CA LEU A 34 -15.57 8.66 4.89
C LEU A 34 -15.19 10.16 4.87
N VAL A 35 -14.73 10.67 6.01
CA VAL A 35 -14.34 12.06 6.28
C VAL A 35 -12.88 12.05 6.74
N GLU A 36 -12.07 11.18 6.13
CA GLU A 36 -10.62 11.37 6.07
C GLU A 36 -10.15 10.99 4.68
N ASP A 37 -10.26 11.94 3.74
CA ASP A 37 -9.58 11.90 2.46
C ASP A 37 -8.08 12.11 2.70
N SER A 38 -7.40 11.08 3.17
CA SER A 38 -5.95 11.09 3.40
C SER A 38 -5.25 10.75 2.10
N PHE A 39 -4.44 11.68 1.59
CA PHE A 39 -3.69 11.48 0.35
C PHE A 39 -2.19 11.50 0.60
N SER A 40 -1.51 10.48 0.07
CA SER A 40 -0.06 10.37 0.06
C SER A 40 0.40 9.99 -1.34
N ARG A 41 1.43 10.69 -1.84
CA ARG A 41 1.99 10.41 -3.18
C ARG A 41 2.98 9.25 -3.10
N LEU A 42 2.88 8.35 -4.07
CA LEU A 42 3.96 7.41 -4.38
C LEU A 42 5.02 8.11 -5.25
N ALA A 43 6.29 7.74 -5.06
CA ALA A 43 7.40 8.30 -5.83
C ALA A 43 7.38 7.90 -7.31
N SER A 44 6.68 6.81 -7.64
CA SER A 44 6.40 6.38 -9.01
C SER A 44 5.05 5.65 -9.06
N GLN A 45 4.61 5.25 -10.25
CA GLN A 45 3.45 4.38 -10.39
C GLN A 45 3.64 3.06 -9.63
N SER A 46 2.52 2.44 -9.27
CA SER A 46 2.42 1.10 -8.69
C SER A 46 1.51 0.24 -9.59
N ASN A 47 1.23 -0.99 -9.19
CA ASN A 47 0.31 -1.89 -9.87
C ASN A 47 -0.67 -2.52 -8.85
N VAL A 48 -1.65 -3.29 -9.34
CA VAL A 48 -2.71 -3.88 -8.49
C VAL A 48 -2.20 -4.91 -7.48
N TYR A 49 -1.01 -5.47 -7.69
CA TYR A 49 -0.31 -6.41 -6.80
C TYR A 49 0.80 -5.74 -5.98
N GLY A 50 0.95 -4.43 -6.12
CA GLY A 50 1.88 -3.61 -5.36
C GLY A 50 1.33 -3.19 -4.00
N LEU A 51 0.23 -3.78 -3.53
CA LEU A 51 -0.41 -3.49 -2.25
C LEU A 51 -0.47 -4.76 -1.41
N ALA A 52 -0.05 -4.67 -0.15
CA ALA A 52 -0.16 -5.75 0.82
C ALA A 52 -0.70 -5.23 2.16
N GLU A 53 -1.71 -5.91 2.69
CA GLU A 53 -2.16 -5.66 4.06
C GLU A 53 -1.05 -6.10 5.03
N LEU A 54 -0.72 -5.23 5.97
CA LEU A 54 0.23 -5.54 7.03
C LEU A 54 -0.55 -5.96 8.27
N PRO A 55 -0.42 -7.23 8.72
CA PRO A 55 -1.06 -7.65 9.96
C PRO A 55 -0.43 -6.88 11.12
N GLY A 56 -1.23 -6.09 11.83
CA GLY A 56 -0.82 -5.44 13.06
C GLY A 56 -0.87 -6.47 14.17
N GLY A 57 0.28 -6.91 14.68
CA GLY A 57 0.37 -7.96 15.71
C GLY A 57 -0.59 -7.74 16.88
N GLU A 58 -0.21 -6.91 17.85
CA GLU A 58 -1.09 -6.49 18.96
C GLU A 58 -1.72 -5.10 18.75
N GLY A 59 -1.39 -4.43 17.64
CA GLY A 59 -1.81 -3.06 17.33
C GLY A 59 -2.61 -2.96 16.02
N PRO A 60 -3.05 -1.74 15.65
CA PRO A 60 -3.72 -1.52 14.37
C PRO A 60 -2.79 -1.92 13.22
N GLY A 61 -3.34 -2.64 12.25
CA GLY A 61 -2.63 -3.03 11.03
C GLY A 61 -2.22 -1.85 10.16
N GLY A 62 -1.56 -2.17 9.05
CA GLY A 62 -1.09 -1.20 8.08
C GLY A 62 -1.31 -1.65 6.65
N LEU A 63 -0.86 -0.84 5.72
CA LEU A 63 -0.83 -1.14 4.29
C LEU A 63 0.57 -0.86 3.79
N LEU A 64 1.18 -1.83 3.13
CA LEU A 64 2.38 -1.62 2.33
C LEU A 64 1.96 -1.30 0.90
N ALA A 65 2.54 -0.26 0.31
CA ALA A 65 2.47 0.00 -1.11
C ALA A 65 3.88 0.02 -1.71
N ALA A 66 4.14 -0.89 -2.64
CA ALA A 66 5.33 -0.90 -3.45
C ALA A 66 5.12 -0.08 -4.72
N ALA A 67 6.02 0.86 -4.96
CA ALA A 67 6.11 1.58 -6.21
C ALA A 67 7.09 0.83 -7.14
N LEU A 68 6.87 0.91 -8.46
CA LEU A 68 7.68 0.18 -9.43
C LEU A 68 9.18 0.44 -9.28
N LYS A 69 9.60 1.67 -8.99
CA LYS A 69 11.03 2.03 -8.83
C LYS A 69 11.59 1.70 -7.44
N GLY A 70 11.39 0.47 -6.97
CA GLY A 70 12.04 -0.09 -5.79
C GLY A 70 11.61 0.44 -4.41
N LYS A 71 10.74 1.46 -4.34
CA LYS A 71 10.34 2.09 -3.08
C LYS A 71 9.10 1.43 -2.48
N VAL A 72 9.17 1.03 -1.22
CA VAL A 72 8.01 0.53 -0.46
C VAL A 72 7.62 1.56 0.59
N VAL A 73 6.32 1.83 0.70
CA VAL A 73 5.76 2.82 1.61
C VAL A 73 4.77 2.13 2.54
N HIS A 74 4.93 2.34 3.85
CA HIS A 74 4.01 1.87 4.87
C HIS A 74 3.03 2.98 5.26
N PHE A 75 1.75 2.66 5.16
CA PHE A 75 0.62 3.48 5.60
C PHE A 75 0.01 2.87 6.84
N ARG A 76 -0.23 3.69 7.86
CA ARG A 76 -1.00 3.30 9.04
C ARG A 76 -1.78 4.47 9.59
N TYR A 77 -2.82 4.18 10.35
CA TYR A 77 -3.45 5.19 11.20
C TYR A 77 -2.85 5.14 12.60
N HIS A 78 -2.56 6.30 13.15
CA HIS A 78 -2.17 6.47 14.54
C HIS A 78 -3.32 7.12 15.29
N GLU A 79 -3.76 6.51 16.39
CA GLU A 79 -4.77 7.10 17.25
C GLU A 79 -4.12 8.12 18.19
N LEU A 80 -4.55 9.37 18.11
CA LEU A 80 -4.08 10.45 18.96
C LEU A 80 -5.28 11.19 19.54
N ARG A 81 -5.54 11.00 20.84
CA ARG A 81 -6.64 11.66 21.57
C ARG A 81 -8.00 11.45 20.89
N GLU A 82 -8.36 10.20 20.63
CA GLU A 82 -9.63 9.80 19.96
C GLU A 82 -9.78 10.32 18.51
N ARG A 83 -8.67 10.74 17.88
CA ARG A 83 -8.62 11.08 16.45
C ARG A 83 -7.62 10.20 15.74
N LEU A 84 -8.04 9.60 14.63
CA LEU A 84 -7.13 8.91 13.73
C LEU A 84 -6.29 9.94 12.98
N ARG A 85 -5.01 9.62 12.77
CA ARG A 85 -4.08 10.41 11.99
C ARG A 85 -3.41 9.49 10.99
N PRO A 86 -3.55 9.71 9.67
CA PRO A 86 -2.77 8.96 8.69
C PRO A 86 -1.29 9.26 8.88
N VAL A 87 -0.48 8.21 8.90
CA VAL A 87 0.98 8.29 8.93
C VAL A 87 1.53 7.46 7.78
N THR A 88 2.52 8.01 7.10
CA THR A 88 3.19 7.38 5.98
C THR A 88 4.69 7.36 6.25
N ARG A 89 5.33 6.21 6.04
CA ARG A 89 6.79 6.04 6.20
C ARG A 89 7.34 5.24 5.02
N GLU A 90 8.43 5.70 4.41
CA GLU A 90 9.17 4.90 3.42
C GLU A 90 9.99 3.81 4.13
N LEU A 91 9.95 2.58 3.62
CA LEU A 91 10.72 1.45 4.11
C LEU A 91 11.85 1.12 3.13
N GLN A 92 13.03 0.84 3.66
CA GLN A 92 14.19 0.45 2.88
C GLN A 92 14.48 -1.05 3.05
N PHE A 93 13.96 -1.84 2.12
CA PHE A 93 14.26 -3.26 2.04
C PHE A 93 15.66 -3.47 1.45
N THR A 94 16.46 -4.30 2.11
CA THR A 94 17.81 -4.65 1.65
C THR A 94 17.75 -5.53 0.40
N TYR A 95 18.84 -5.55 -0.38
CA TYR A 95 18.96 -6.41 -1.58
C TYR A 95 17.90 -6.20 -2.67
N ILE A 96 17.26 -5.03 -2.71
CA ILE A 96 16.49 -4.56 -3.88
C ILE A 96 17.35 -3.51 -4.62
N PRO A 97 17.81 -3.79 -5.85
CA PRO A 97 18.52 -2.79 -6.66
C PRO A 97 17.68 -1.54 -6.92
N VAL A 98 18.32 -0.38 -7.04
CA VAL A 98 17.65 0.91 -7.25
C VAL A 98 16.86 0.96 -8.56
N ASP A 99 17.33 0.23 -9.56
CA ASP A 99 16.76 0.10 -10.90
C ASP A 99 15.82 -1.12 -11.04
N ALA A 100 15.58 -1.87 -9.97
CA ALA A 100 14.65 -2.99 -10.01
C ALA A 100 13.19 -2.52 -10.11
N GLU A 101 12.42 -3.23 -10.92
CA GLU A 101 10.97 -3.04 -11.02
C GLU A 101 10.24 -3.97 -10.04
N ILE A 102 9.62 -3.43 -8.99
CA ILE A 102 8.80 -4.26 -8.08
C ILE A 102 7.54 -4.72 -8.81
N VAL A 103 7.34 -6.03 -8.85
CA VAL A 103 6.22 -6.68 -9.52
C VAL A 103 5.09 -6.92 -8.53
N SER A 104 5.38 -7.47 -7.36
CA SER A 104 4.36 -7.77 -6.35
C SER A 104 4.92 -7.79 -4.94
N ILE A 105 4.03 -7.56 -3.97
CA ILE A 105 4.33 -7.63 -2.54
C ILE A 105 3.19 -8.38 -1.83
N ASP A 106 3.54 -9.21 -0.86
CA ASP A 106 2.59 -9.79 0.09
C ASP A 106 3.21 -9.78 1.49
N ALA A 107 2.37 -9.75 2.52
CA ALA A 107 2.80 -9.77 3.89
C ALA A 107 1.84 -10.58 4.75
N PHE A 108 2.38 -11.38 5.67
CA PHE A 108 1.57 -12.21 6.56
C PHE A 108 2.26 -12.44 7.90
N ALA A 109 1.45 -12.77 8.91
CA ALA A 109 1.93 -13.17 10.21
C ALA A 109 2.15 -14.69 10.23
N LYS A 110 3.28 -15.14 10.79
CA LYS A 110 3.51 -16.57 11.01
C LYS A 110 2.43 -17.15 11.91
N SER A 111 2.04 -18.40 11.64
CA SER A 111 1.07 -19.12 12.46
C SER A 111 1.70 -19.59 13.79
N PRO A 112 0.89 -19.73 14.86
CA PRO A 112 1.36 -20.26 16.14
C PRO A 112 1.96 -21.67 16.00
N PRO A 113 2.98 -22.04 16.81
CA PRO A 113 3.55 -21.28 17.93
C PRO A 113 4.60 -20.25 17.50
N GLN A 114 4.94 -20.17 16.21
CA GLN A 114 5.84 -19.15 15.70
C GLN A 114 5.16 -17.77 15.76
N ARG A 115 5.98 -16.73 15.80
CA ARG A 115 5.52 -15.34 15.77
C ARG A 115 6.37 -14.55 14.79
N GLY A 116 5.81 -13.43 14.35
CA GLY A 116 6.51 -12.48 13.50
C GLY A 116 5.88 -12.31 12.13
N LEU A 117 6.39 -11.29 11.47
CA LEU A 117 5.98 -10.86 10.16
C LEU A 117 6.89 -11.46 9.09
N VAL A 118 6.30 -11.91 8.00
CA VAL A 118 6.99 -12.26 6.76
C VAL A 118 6.53 -11.28 5.68
N VAL A 119 7.46 -10.72 4.93
CA VAL A 119 7.17 -9.90 3.74
C VAL A 119 7.83 -10.56 2.54
N GLY A 120 7.06 -10.86 1.51
CA GLY A 120 7.57 -11.29 0.21
C GLY A 120 7.54 -10.13 -0.77
N ILE A 121 8.65 -9.87 -1.46
CA ILE A 121 8.72 -8.87 -2.53
C ILE A 121 9.30 -9.52 -3.77
N THR A 122 8.59 -9.44 -4.88
CA THR A 122 9.14 -9.85 -6.17
C THR A 122 9.49 -8.64 -7.00
N PHE A 123 10.62 -8.73 -7.70
CA PHE A 123 11.08 -7.66 -8.57
C PHE A 123 11.81 -8.22 -9.77
N ILE A 124 11.84 -7.43 -10.84
CA ILE A 124 12.62 -7.71 -12.04
C ILE A 124 13.88 -6.86 -12.00
N LYS A 125 15.03 -7.49 -12.14
CA LYS A 125 16.30 -6.81 -12.36
C LYS A 125 16.56 -6.71 -13.86
N ASP A 126 16.75 -5.51 -14.36
CA ASP A 126 17.20 -5.28 -15.73
C ASP A 126 18.73 -5.40 -15.79
N SER A 127 19.23 -6.58 -16.20
CA SER A 127 20.66 -6.84 -16.36
C SER A 127 21.16 -6.59 -17.79
N GLY A 128 20.35 -6.00 -18.67
CA GLY A 128 20.72 -5.62 -20.04
C GLY A 128 20.58 -6.74 -21.08
N ASP A 129 20.83 -8.01 -20.71
CA ASP A 129 20.67 -9.14 -21.64
C ASP A 129 19.28 -9.77 -21.54
N LYS A 130 18.75 -9.91 -20.31
CA LYS A 130 17.42 -10.45 -20.06
C LYS A 130 16.90 -9.98 -18.69
N PRO A 131 15.64 -9.53 -18.58
CA PRO A 131 15.03 -9.28 -17.28
C PRO A 131 15.00 -10.57 -16.45
N SER A 132 15.63 -10.56 -15.28
CA SER A 132 15.63 -11.68 -14.33
C SER A 132 14.68 -11.38 -13.16
N PRO A 133 13.64 -12.20 -12.93
CA PRO A 133 12.77 -12.05 -11.78
C PRO A 133 13.39 -12.67 -10.52
N PHE A 134 13.22 -12.00 -9.40
CA PHE A 134 13.66 -12.44 -8.07
C PHE A 134 12.50 -12.36 -7.08
N LEU A 135 12.56 -13.19 -6.05
CA LEU A 135 11.74 -13.12 -4.84
C LEU A 135 12.67 -12.92 -3.64
N ASN A 136 12.49 -11.82 -2.92
CA ASN A 136 13.07 -11.63 -1.61
C ASN A 136 12.01 -11.93 -0.55
N ILE A 137 12.37 -12.75 0.44
CA ILE A 137 11.56 -13.05 1.61
C ILE A 137 12.27 -12.45 2.82
N TYR A 138 11.58 -11.54 3.51
CA TYR A 138 12.06 -10.82 4.68
C TYR A 138 11.34 -11.32 5.91
N CYS A 139 12.10 -11.62 6.96
CA CYS A 139 11.56 -12.05 8.23
C CYS A 139 12.63 -11.97 9.33
N ASP A 140 12.33 -11.23 10.40
CA ASP A 140 13.22 -11.18 11.56
C ASP A 140 13.02 -12.41 12.46
N TYR A 141 14.12 -12.84 13.08
CA TYR A 141 14.19 -13.96 14.01
C TYR A 141 14.58 -13.52 15.42
N GLU A 142 14.98 -12.25 15.61
CA GLU A 142 15.34 -11.71 16.92
C GLU A 142 14.08 -11.56 17.81
N PRO A 143 14.08 -12.12 19.04
CA PRO A 143 12.94 -12.00 19.94
C PRO A 143 12.64 -10.54 20.32
N GLY A 144 11.39 -10.12 20.19
CA GLY A 144 10.92 -8.76 20.48
C GLY A 144 10.96 -7.77 19.32
N SER A 145 11.57 -8.13 18.18
CA SER A 145 11.56 -7.33 16.94
C SER A 145 10.77 -7.99 15.81
N GLU A 146 10.00 -9.03 16.09
CA GLU A 146 9.39 -9.88 15.05
C GLU A 146 8.36 -9.14 14.17
N TYR A 147 7.90 -7.97 14.61
CA TYR A 147 7.00 -7.06 13.88
C TYR A 147 7.62 -5.68 13.61
N ASP A 148 8.89 -5.46 13.97
CA ASP A 148 9.59 -4.23 13.65
C ASP A 148 9.99 -4.22 12.18
N LEU A 149 9.32 -3.39 11.39
CA LEU A 149 9.53 -3.29 9.94
C LEU A 149 10.95 -2.89 9.56
N ASP A 150 11.65 -2.12 10.41
CA ASP A 150 13.03 -1.73 10.12
C ASP A 150 13.97 -2.93 10.25
N SER A 151 13.79 -3.75 11.29
CA SER A 151 14.54 -4.98 11.51
C SER A 151 14.19 -6.07 10.48
N VAL A 152 12.89 -6.28 10.19
CA VAL A 152 12.43 -7.20 9.14
C VAL A 152 13.07 -6.87 7.79
N ALA A 153 13.12 -5.60 7.40
CA ALA A 153 13.68 -5.16 6.12
C ALA A 153 15.19 -5.43 5.95
N GLN A 154 15.93 -5.73 7.04
CA GLN A 154 17.36 -6.09 6.99
C GLN A 154 17.61 -7.59 6.77
N SER A 155 16.66 -8.44 7.15
CA SER A 155 16.75 -9.90 6.97
C SER A 155 16.27 -10.30 5.57
N CYS A 156 17.05 -11.02 4.78
CA CYS A 156 16.65 -11.34 3.40
C CYS A 156 17.10 -12.72 2.95
N LEU A 157 16.13 -13.54 2.53
CA LEU A 157 16.34 -14.70 1.66
C LEU A 157 16.02 -14.29 0.22
N ASN A 158 17.04 -14.25 -0.64
CA ASN A 158 16.90 -13.91 -2.06
C ASN A 158 16.86 -15.19 -2.91
N LEU A 159 15.88 -15.26 -3.83
CA LEU A 159 15.67 -16.38 -4.74
C LEU A 159 15.53 -15.87 -6.17
N GLU A 160 16.33 -16.39 -7.10
CA GLU A 160 16.12 -16.16 -8.54
C GLU A 160 15.01 -17.08 -9.05
N LEU A 161 14.08 -16.53 -9.85
CA LEU A 161 12.94 -17.24 -10.40
C LEU A 161 13.11 -17.44 -11.90
N GLN A 162 12.49 -18.50 -12.43
CA GLN A 162 12.44 -18.77 -13.87
C GLN A 162 11.22 -18.13 -14.55
N PHE A 163 10.35 -17.48 -13.77
CA PHE A 163 9.11 -16.84 -14.21
C PHE A 163 8.79 -15.61 -13.35
N THR A 164 7.90 -14.73 -13.82
CA THR A 164 7.46 -13.53 -13.10
C THR A 164 6.18 -13.81 -12.30
N PRO A 165 6.21 -13.85 -10.95
CA PRO A 165 5.02 -14.04 -10.12
C PRO A 165 4.25 -12.73 -9.91
N PHE A 166 3.22 -12.51 -10.72
CA PHE A 166 2.42 -11.27 -10.63
C PHE A 166 1.66 -11.13 -9.31
N GLN A 167 1.20 -12.22 -8.71
CA GLN A 167 0.54 -12.18 -7.41
C GLN A 167 1.28 -13.09 -6.44
N LEU A 168 1.76 -12.52 -5.35
CA LEU A 168 2.16 -13.29 -4.19
C LEU A 168 0.94 -13.57 -3.32
N CYS A 169 0.89 -14.78 -2.78
CA CYS A 169 -0.07 -15.17 -1.77
C CYS A 169 0.62 -16.12 -0.79
N HIS A 170 0.13 -16.11 0.44
CA HIS A 170 0.50 -17.09 1.44
C HIS A 170 -0.69 -18.02 1.69
N ALA A 171 -0.36 -19.28 2.00
CA ALA A 171 -1.33 -20.26 2.44
C ALA A 171 -0.76 -20.98 3.64
N GLU A 172 -1.58 -21.12 4.69
CA GLU A 172 -1.24 -21.98 5.80
C GLU A 172 -1.35 -23.44 5.34
N THR A 173 -0.25 -24.19 5.45
CA THR A 173 -0.28 -25.62 5.18
C THR A 173 -0.74 -26.34 6.44
N SER A 174 -1.84 -27.07 6.36
CA SER A 174 -2.23 -27.97 7.45
C SER A 174 -1.13 -29.02 7.67
N PRO A 175 -0.80 -29.36 8.92
CA PRO A 175 0.15 -30.43 9.23
C PRO A 175 -0.33 -31.82 8.78
#